data_AF-A0A2S6IMK1-F1
#
_entry.id   AF-A0A2S6IMK1-F1
#
_cell.length_a   1.000
_cell.length_b   1.000
_cell.length_c   1.000
_cell.angle_alpha   90.00
_cell.angle_beta   90.00
_cell.angle_gamma   90.00
#
_symmetry.space_group_name_H-M   'P 1'
#
loop_
_entity.id
_entity.type
_entity.pdbx_description
1 polymer ?
#
loop_
_entity_poly.entity_id
_entity_poly.type
_entity_poly.pdbx_seq_one_letter_code
_entity_poly.pdbx_strand_id
1 'polypeptide(L)'
;MQPTQRPPAPRSTRRPTAAATTGPVVLRVTATLTSLTLLLVSCAAAEVDVRDRVRRWTRDLPPPAEGAYSPPAPEQAARLARGVGLVRDDRLAEARDVLDDVGYRLEEVEEAGTGQRLVLVEPADGGGAEDAGWGRYVVRPGAPSDLLVEVPHPGADLRTELVGAEVFVEARAAALLVAGAHRDATDGADVAGEPDSAFQAVQQALLAPRGVVLQVHGFDADSHPDRYGDVVVSDGRARTRSSAPSPDSARLAEALSERGFDVCLQHRQDCSRLAGTRNAQGLAARESGASFVHLELARGPRTDARARRSVARAAREALAGGRGPADPGRVGTGEAPASP
;
A
#
# COMPACT_ATOMS: atom_id res chain seq x y z
N MET A 1 46.46 -74.82 -16.13
CA MET A 1 45.24 -75.53 -16.55
C MET A 1 44.32 -74.53 -17.26
N GLN A 2 44.34 -74.54 -18.59
CA GLN A 2 43.23 -74.06 -19.44
C GLN A 2 42.31 -75.25 -19.73
N PRO A 3 41.06 -74.99 -20.15
CA PRO A 3 40.72 -75.13 -21.58
C PRO A 3 39.86 -73.92 -22.05
N THR A 4 40.03 -73.20 -23.18
CA THR A 4 40.10 -73.53 -24.63
C THR A 4 38.93 -74.44 -25.08
N GLN A 5 38.10 -74.21 -26.10
CA GLN A 5 38.18 -73.56 -27.42
C GLN A 5 36.73 -73.20 -27.85
N ARG A 6 36.42 -72.02 -28.40
CA ARG A 6 36.41 -71.54 -29.81
C ARG A 6 35.38 -72.18 -30.82
N PRO A 7 34.86 -71.38 -31.78
CA PRO A 7 33.65 -71.59 -32.61
C PRO A 7 33.94 -72.16 -34.03
N PRO A 8 32.93 -72.39 -34.91
CA PRO A 8 32.68 -71.50 -36.08
C PRO A 8 31.20 -71.44 -36.57
N ALA A 9 30.64 -70.34 -37.10
CA ALA A 9 30.77 -69.67 -38.43
C ALA A 9 29.76 -70.17 -39.52
N PRO A 10 29.53 -69.44 -40.63
CA PRO A 10 28.19 -69.07 -41.13
C PRO A 10 27.83 -69.70 -42.50
N ARG A 11 26.63 -69.45 -43.05
CA ARG A 11 26.40 -69.60 -44.51
C ARG A 11 25.23 -68.78 -45.08
N SER A 12 25.60 -67.97 -46.07
CA SER A 12 24.82 -67.29 -47.10
C SER A 12 24.08 -68.29 -48.01
N THR A 13 22.93 -67.92 -48.60
CA THR A 13 22.75 -67.75 -50.07
C THR A 13 21.30 -67.50 -50.52
N ARG A 14 21.16 -66.45 -51.37
CA ARG A 14 20.36 -66.32 -52.62
C ARG A 14 18.81 -66.40 -52.66
N ARG A 15 18.25 -65.29 -53.20
CA ARG A 15 17.03 -65.08 -54.05
C ARG A 15 16.78 -66.20 -55.11
N PRO A 16 15.56 -66.39 -55.70
CA PRO A 16 14.80 -65.34 -56.44
C PRO A 16 13.26 -65.43 -56.59
N THR A 17 12.68 -64.32 -57.11
CA THR A 17 11.50 -64.15 -58.02
C THR A 17 10.18 -64.89 -57.81
N ALA A 18 9.07 -64.13 -57.71
CA ALA A 18 7.99 -64.13 -58.72
C ALA A 18 6.96 -63.01 -58.44
N ALA A 19 6.42 -62.46 -59.53
CA ALA A 19 5.40 -61.43 -59.61
C ALA A 19 4.00 -61.95 -59.24
N ALA A 20 3.09 -61.06 -58.81
CA ALA A 20 1.83 -60.77 -59.53
C ALA A 20 0.86 -59.84 -58.77
N THR A 21 0.16 -59.03 -59.57
CA THR A 21 -1.22 -58.52 -59.40
C THR A 21 -1.53 -57.39 -58.40
N THR A 22 -1.43 -56.17 -58.91
CA THR A 22 -2.48 -55.12 -58.99
C THR A 22 -3.72 -55.21 -58.09
N GLY A 23 -3.89 -54.19 -57.25
CA GLY A 23 -5.17 -53.64 -56.80
C GLY A 23 -4.95 -52.23 -56.21
N PRO A 24 -5.75 -51.20 -56.57
CA PRO A 24 -5.57 -49.87 -56.01
C PRO A 24 -6.12 -49.86 -54.57
N VAL A 25 -5.22 -49.82 -53.58
CA VAL A 25 -5.57 -49.46 -52.21
C VAL A 25 -5.69 -47.95 -52.14
N VAL A 26 -6.92 -47.46 -52.02
CA VAL A 26 -7.22 -46.06 -51.70
C VAL A 26 -6.65 -45.77 -50.32
N LEU A 27 -5.47 -45.16 -50.28
CA LEU A 27 -4.85 -44.69 -49.04
C LEU A 27 -5.63 -43.47 -48.56
N ARG A 28 -6.61 -43.69 -47.67
CA ARG A 28 -7.20 -42.62 -46.88
C ARG A 28 -6.11 -42.06 -45.96
N VAL A 29 -5.48 -40.97 -46.38
CA VAL A 29 -4.65 -40.14 -45.51
C VAL A 29 -5.60 -39.44 -44.53
N THR A 30 -5.86 -40.07 -43.39
CA THR A 30 -6.41 -39.36 -42.23
C THR A 30 -5.29 -38.49 -41.70
N ALA A 31 -5.27 -37.23 -42.12
CA ALA A 31 -4.46 -36.19 -41.49
C ALA A 31 -4.98 -36.01 -40.06
N THR A 32 -4.31 -36.63 -39.09
CA THR A 32 -4.43 -36.25 -37.69
C THR A 32 -3.78 -34.88 -37.54
N LEU A 33 -4.58 -33.82 -37.64
CA LEU A 33 -4.20 -32.53 -37.07
C LEU A 33 -4.12 -32.71 -35.55
N THR A 34 -2.92 -32.96 -35.03
CA THR A 34 -2.61 -32.65 -33.64
C THR A 34 -2.61 -31.12 -33.53
N SER A 35 -3.78 -30.55 -33.27
CA SER A 35 -3.91 -29.17 -32.85
C SER A 35 -3.15 -29.00 -31.55
N LEU A 36 -1.92 -28.48 -31.64
CA LEU A 36 -1.17 -27.98 -30.50
C LEU A 36 -1.83 -26.66 -30.09
N THR A 37 -2.89 -26.75 -29.29
CA THR A 37 -3.46 -25.58 -28.62
C THR A 37 -2.41 -25.10 -27.62
N LEU A 38 -1.64 -24.09 -28.01
CA LEU A 38 -0.80 -23.34 -27.09
C LEU A 38 -1.78 -22.68 -26.09
N LEU A 39 -1.99 -23.32 -24.93
CA LEU A 39 -2.63 -22.65 -23.81
C LEU A 39 -1.66 -21.56 -23.37
N LEU A 40 -1.88 -20.36 -23.91
CA LEU A 40 -1.48 -19.14 -23.24
C LEU A 40 -2.22 -19.16 -21.90
N VAL A 41 -1.61 -19.74 -20.88
CA VAL A 41 -1.99 -19.47 -19.50
C VAL A 41 -1.67 -18.00 -19.32
N SER A 42 -2.67 -17.16 -19.57
CA SER A 42 -2.65 -15.79 -19.09
C SER A 42 -2.52 -15.91 -17.58
N CYS A 43 -1.32 -15.70 -17.05
CA CYS A 43 -1.12 -15.37 -15.65
C CYS A 43 -1.78 -14.00 -15.43
N ALA A 44 -3.11 -13.97 -15.43
CA ALA A 44 -3.82 -12.81 -14.93
C ALA A 44 -3.39 -12.63 -13.48
N ALA A 45 -2.98 -11.41 -13.13
CA ALA A 45 -2.67 -11.09 -11.74
C ALA A 45 -3.90 -11.42 -10.88
N ALA A 46 -3.66 -11.92 -9.67
CA ALA A 46 -4.78 -12.23 -8.77
C ALA A 46 -5.54 -10.94 -8.44
N GLU A 47 -6.87 -10.99 -8.52
CA GLU A 47 -7.70 -9.87 -8.11
C GLU A 47 -7.76 -9.77 -6.58
N VAL A 48 -7.62 -8.56 -6.03
CA VAL A 48 -7.70 -8.29 -4.60
C VAL A 48 -8.61 -7.10 -4.33
N ASP A 49 -9.48 -7.21 -3.33
CA ASP A 49 -10.07 -6.04 -2.69
C ASP A 49 -9.13 -5.61 -1.55
N VAL A 50 -8.43 -4.48 -1.71
CA VAL A 50 -7.50 -3.96 -0.69
C VAL A 50 -8.18 -3.72 0.66
N ARG A 51 -9.46 -3.30 0.68
CA ARG A 51 -10.19 -3.08 1.93
C ARG A 51 -10.34 -4.38 2.70
N ASP A 52 -10.69 -5.43 1.99
CA ASP A 52 -10.85 -6.77 2.53
C ASP A 52 -9.50 -7.39 2.94
N ARG A 53 -8.43 -7.17 2.16
CA ARG A 53 -7.07 -7.61 2.50
C ARG A 53 -6.56 -6.91 3.78
N VAL A 54 -6.67 -5.59 3.86
CA VAL A 54 -6.28 -4.81 5.05
C VAL A 54 -7.10 -5.21 6.27
N ARG A 55 -8.42 -5.42 6.13
CA ARG A 55 -9.25 -5.93 7.24
C ARG A 55 -8.75 -7.28 7.75
N ARG A 56 -8.26 -8.16 6.88
CA ARG A 56 -7.72 -9.47 7.29
C ARG A 56 -6.39 -9.31 8.02
N TRP A 57 -5.50 -8.44 7.56
CA TRP A 57 -4.23 -8.15 8.24
C TRP A 57 -4.41 -7.76 9.70
N THR A 58 -5.43 -6.96 9.97
CA THR A 58 -5.59 -6.31 11.28
C THR A 58 -6.55 -7.02 12.23
N ARG A 59 -7.39 -7.94 11.72
CA ARG A 59 -8.39 -8.64 12.53
C ARG A 59 -7.76 -9.39 13.69
N ASP A 60 -6.63 -10.03 13.42
CA ASP A 60 -5.99 -10.99 14.32
C ASP A 60 -4.70 -10.40 14.92
N LEU A 61 -4.55 -9.07 14.91
CA LEU A 61 -3.46 -8.41 15.63
C LEU A 61 -3.54 -8.79 17.11
N PRO A 62 -2.42 -9.21 17.72
CA PRO A 62 -2.39 -9.51 19.15
C PRO A 62 -2.88 -8.30 19.97
N PRO A 63 -3.59 -8.56 21.09
CA PRO A 63 -4.02 -7.48 21.98
C PRO A 63 -2.83 -6.77 22.63
N PRO A 64 -3.07 -5.62 23.30
CA PRO A 64 -2.03 -4.89 24.04
C PRO A 64 -1.23 -5.83 24.95
N ALA A 65 0.08 -5.61 25.07
CA ALA A 65 1.01 -6.40 25.89
C ALA A 65 1.09 -7.92 25.57
N GLU A 66 0.43 -8.42 24.52
CA GLU A 66 0.47 -9.84 24.13
C GLU A 66 1.06 -10.06 22.72
N GLY A 67 1.37 -8.98 21.98
CA GLY A 67 2.14 -9.00 20.73
C GLY A 67 3.59 -8.59 20.96
N ALA A 68 4.54 -9.34 20.43
CA ALA A 68 5.97 -9.00 20.56
C ALA A 68 6.41 -8.09 19.41
N TYR A 69 6.06 -6.79 19.43
CA TYR A 69 6.76 -5.87 18.56
C TYR A 69 8.26 -5.92 18.90
N SER A 70 9.08 -6.15 17.88
CA SER A 70 10.53 -6.24 18.03
C SER A 70 11.14 -5.14 17.18
N PRO A 71 11.75 -4.09 17.76
CA PRO A 71 12.37 -3.04 16.97
C PRO A 71 13.37 -3.60 15.94
N PRO A 72 13.36 -3.11 14.69
CA PRO A 72 14.30 -3.58 13.69
C PRO A 72 15.72 -3.14 14.03
N ALA A 73 16.72 -3.95 13.66
CA ALA A 73 18.08 -3.42 13.52
C ALA A 73 18.10 -2.35 12.42
N PRO A 74 18.98 -1.33 12.49
CA PRO A 74 19.06 -0.27 11.49
C PRO A 74 19.20 -0.79 10.05
N GLU A 75 19.99 -1.86 9.86
CA GLU A 75 20.19 -2.47 8.55
C GLU A 75 18.96 -3.24 8.04
N GLN A 76 18.09 -3.73 8.93
CA GLN A 76 16.82 -4.35 8.56
C GLN A 76 15.81 -3.28 8.12
N ALA A 77 15.68 -2.20 8.90
CA ALA A 77 14.83 -1.06 8.55
C ALA A 77 15.25 -0.45 7.21
N ALA A 78 16.56 -0.24 7.00
CA ALA A 78 17.10 0.29 5.75
C ALA A 78 16.85 -0.62 4.53
N ARG A 79 16.99 -1.95 4.69
CA ARG A 79 16.70 -2.91 3.61
C ARG A 79 15.21 -2.95 3.27
N LEU A 80 14.33 -3.00 4.26
CA LEU A 80 12.89 -2.96 4.04
C LEU A 80 12.48 -1.67 3.31
N ALA A 81 12.96 -0.52 3.79
CA ALA A 81 12.73 0.78 3.17
C ALA A 81 13.23 0.82 1.72
N ARG A 82 14.44 0.33 1.45
CA ARG A 82 14.99 0.22 0.09
C ARG A 82 14.13 -0.68 -0.80
N GLY A 83 13.72 -1.84 -0.29
CA GLY A 83 12.88 -2.78 -1.01
C GLY A 83 11.54 -2.15 -1.41
N VAL A 84 10.85 -1.49 -0.48
CA VAL A 84 9.59 -0.79 -0.76
C VAL A 84 9.79 0.37 -1.75
N GLY A 85 10.89 1.13 -1.63
CA GLY A 85 11.26 2.16 -2.61
C GLY A 85 11.47 1.59 -4.02
N LEU A 86 12.14 0.43 -4.14
CA LEU A 86 12.29 -0.25 -5.43
C LEU A 86 10.94 -0.72 -6.01
N VAL A 87 9.98 -1.13 -5.17
CA VAL A 87 8.61 -1.42 -5.62
C VAL A 87 7.94 -0.17 -6.19
N ARG A 88 8.09 0.98 -5.51
CA ARG A 88 7.55 2.26 -5.96
C ARG A 88 8.10 2.65 -7.34
N ASP A 89 9.38 2.41 -7.57
CA ASP A 89 10.10 2.66 -8.82
C ASP A 89 9.87 1.60 -9.91
N ASP A 90 8.99 0.62 -9.68
CA ASP A 90 8.69 -0.50 -10.58
C ASP A 90 9.91 -1.41 -10.88
N ARG A 91 10.86 -1.48 -9.96
CA ARG A 91 12.06 -2.34 -10.03
C ARG A 91 11.85 -3.64 -9.27
N LEU A 92 10.80 -4.38 -9.62
CA LEU A 92 10.31 -5.50 -8.80
C LEU A 92 11.30 -6.66 -8.61
N ALA A 93 12.12 -6.98 -9.62
CA ALA A 93 13.10 -8.06 -9.47
C ALA A 93 14.11 -7.75 -8.36
N GLU A 94 14.68 -6.53 -8.37
CA GLU A 94 15.61 -6.10 -7.33
C GLU A 94 14.91 -5.91 -5.98
N ALA A 95 13.64 -5.48 -5.98
CA ALA A 95 12.86 -5.36 -4.76
C ALA A 95 12.67 -6.72 -4.08
N ARG A 96 12.38 -7.79 -4.85
CA ARG A 96 12.25 -9.16 -4.31
C ARG A 96 13.53 -9.60 -3.61
N ASP A 97 14.67 -9.50 -4.30
CA ASP A 97 15.97 -9.93 -3.75
C ASP A 97 16.27 -9.23 -2.40
N VAL A 98 15.94 -7.95 -2.28
CA VAL A 98 16.20 -7.15 -1.06
C VAL A 98 15.22 -7.46 0.07
N LEU A 99 13.95 -7.72 -0.27
CA LEU A 99 12.89 -7.96 0.70
C LEU A 99 12.95 -9.38 1.26
N ASP A 100 13.34 -10.36 0.44
CA ASP A 100 13.54 -11.74 0.87
C ASP A 100 14.61 -11.80 1.99
N ASP A 101 15.70 -11.02 1.87
CA ASP A 101 16.77 -10.91 2.88
C ASP A 101 16.29 -10.38 4.25
N VAL A 102 15.13 -9.73 4.32
CA VAL A 102 14.53 -9.21 5.55
C VAL A 102 13.19 -9.85 5.88
N GLY A 103 12.89 -11.00 5.27
CA GLY A 103 11.69 -11.79 5.59
C GLY A 103 10.40 -11.18 5.07
N TYR A 104 10.44 -10.42 3.98
CA TYR A 104 9.26 -9.90 3.27
C TYR A 104 9.14 -10.53 1.88
N ARG A 105 7.91 -10.69 1.41
CA ARG A 105 7.59 -11.14 0.05
C ARG A 105 6.79 -10.10 -0.71
N LEU A 106 6.80 -10.23 -2.04
CA LEU A 106 5.98 -9.43 -2.95
C LEU A 106 4.88 -10.27 -3.58
N GLU A 107 3.66 -9.72 -3.62
CA GLU A 107 2.53 -10.25 -4.38
C GLU A 107 2.03 -9.20 -5.38
N GLU A 108 2.14 -9.49 -6.68
CA GLU A 108 1.55 -8.64 -7.73
C GLU A 108 0.07 -8.99 -7.90
N VAL A 109 -0.79 -7.98 -7.78
CA VAL A 109 -2.25 -8.13 -7.77
C VAL A 109 -2.92 -7.00 -8.56
N GLU A 110 -4.18 -7.20 -8.91
CA GLU A 110 -5.05 -6.16 -9.48
C GLU A 110 -6.12 -5.75 -8.47
N GLU A 111 -6.31 -4.45 -8.27
CA GLU A 111 -7.39 -3.93 -7.41
C GLU A 111 -8.76 -4.24 -8.02
N ALA A 112 -9.58 -4.93 -7.24
CA ALA A 112 -10.94 -5.32 -7.59
C ALA A 112 -11.77 -4.10 -8.04
N GLY A 113 -12.53 -4.27 -9.12
CA GLY A 113 -13.38 -3.23 -9.70
C GLY A 113 -12.65 -2.09 -10.43
N THR A 114 -11.33 -1.93 -10.30
CA THR A 114 -10.57 -0.91 -11.03
C THR A 114 -9.51 -1.49 -11.98
N GLY A 115 -9.10 -2.74 -11.76
CA GLY A 115 -8.05 -3.42 -12.54
C GLY A 115 -6.67 -2.78 -12.39
N GLN A 116 -6.48 -1.90 -11.40
CA GLN A 116 -5.22 -1.23 -11.24
C GLN A 116 -4.17 -2.16 -10.65
N ARG A 117 -3.00 -2.24 -11.29
CA ARG A 117 -1.84 -2.96 -10.75
C ARG A 117 -1.43 -2.42 -9.38
N LEU A 118 -1.19 -3.35 -8.48
CA LEU A 118 -0.73 -3.15 -7.11
C LEU A 118 0.33 -4.19 -6.78
N VAL A 119 1.17 -3.86 -5.80
CA VAL A 119 2.10 -4.79 -5.18
C VAL A 119 1.87 -4.77 -3.68
N LEU A 120 1.57 -5.94 -3.12
CA LEU A 120 1.51 -6.16 -1.69
C LEU A 120 2.92 -6.49 -1.21
N VAL A 121 3.38 -5.79 -0.18
CA VAL A 121 4.64 -6.05 0.52
C VAL A 121 4.27 -6.54 1.91
N GLU A 122 4.42 -7.84 2.13
CA GLU A 122 3.95 -8.51 3.34
C GLU A 122 5.08 -9.35 3.94
N PRO A 123 5.09 -9.54 5.28
CA PRO A 123 5.97 -10.53 5.88
C PRO A 123 5.79 -11.91 5.23
N ALA A 124 6.89 -12.59 5.00
CA ALA A 124 6.89 -13.96 4.53
C ALA A 124 6.53 -14.91 5.69
N ASP A 125 5.74 -15.94 5.40
CA ASP A 125 5.36 -16.96 6.38
C ASP A 125 6.62 -17.62 6.96
N GLY A 126 6.77 -17.59 8.29
CA GLY A 126 7.94 -18.15 8.99
C GLY A 126 9.23 -17.31 8.89
N GLY A 127 9.18 -16.09 8.32
CA GLY A 127 10.33 -15.20 8.13
C GLY A 127 10.68 -14.30 9.32
N GLY A 128 10.02 -14.46 10.49
CA GLY A 128 10.25 -13.66 11.70
C GLY A 128 9.76 -12.20 11.64
N ALA A 129 9.66 -11.61 10.45
CA ALA A 129 9.13 -10.26 10.26
C ALA A 129 7.63 -10.14 10.62
N GLU A 130 6.88 -11.22 10.46
CA GLU A 130 5.47 -11.33 10.88
C GLU A 130 5.38 -11.15 12.39
N ASP A 131 6.20 -11.90 13.12
CA ASP A 131 6.26 -11.84 14.58
C ASP A 131 6.82 -10.49 15.08
N ALA A 132 7.67 -9.82 14.28
CA ALA A 132 8.30 -8.55 14.65
C ALA A 132 7.36 -7.34 14.56
N GLY A 133 6.23 -7.43 13.86
CA GLY A 133 5.22 -6.37 13.80
C GLY A 133 5.60 -5.12 12.99
N TRP A 134 6.54 -5.23 12.04
CA TRP A 134 7.07 -4.07 11.28
C TRP A 134 6.08 -3.43 10.30
N GLY A 135 5.01 -4.13 9.94
CA GLY A 135 3.92 -3.61 9.13
C GLY A 135 3.70 -4.33 7.81
N ARG A 136 2.75 -3.82 7.04
CA ARG A 136 2.40 -4.29 5.70
C ARG A 136 2.11 -3.09 4.81
N TYR A 137 2.44 -3.23 3.54
CA TYR A 137 2.40 -2.11 2.61
C TYR A 137 1.69 -2.51 1.32
N VAL A 138 0.87 -1.59 0.80
CA VAL A 138 0.31 -1.69 -0.55
C VAL A 138 0.93 -0.59 -1.37
N VAL A 139 1.59 -0.92 -2.46
CA VAL A 139 2.29 0.05 -3.32
C VAL A 139 1.68 0.02 -4.71
N ARG A 140 1.55 1.19 -5.31
CA ARG A 140 1.23 1.35 -6.73
C ARG A 140 2.51 1.71 -7.50
N PRO A 141 3.16 0.74 -8.17
CA PRO A 141 4.37 1.00 -8.94
C PRO A 141 4.13 2.07 -10.00
N GLY A 142 5.03 3.04 -10.12
CA GLY A 142 4.96 4.08 -11.15
C GLY A 142 3.72 4.98 -11.11
N ALA A 143 2.95 5.00 -10.01
CA ALA A 143 1.81 5.91 -9.86
C ALA A 143 2.22 7.39 -10.04
N PRO A 144 1.42 8.22 -10.73
CA PRO A 144 1.67 9.64 -10.86
C PRO A 144 1.27 10.46 -9.61
N SER A 145 0.58 9.84 -8.65
CA SER A 145 0.24 10.45 -7.37
C SER A 145 1.44 10.33 -6.42
N ASP A 146 1.63 11.35 -5.58
CA ASP A 146 2.59 11.34 -4.46
C ASP A 146 1.87 11.39 -3.10
N LEU A 147 0.60 10.96 -3.07
CA LEU A 147 -0.16 10.78 -1.84
C LEU A 147 0.22 9.45 -1.17
N LEU A 148 0.72 9.53 0.06
CA LEU A 148 0.89 8.39 0.96
C LEU A 148 -0.25 8.37 1.99
N VAL A 149 -0.79 7.19 2.26
CA VAL A 149 -1.80 6.98 3.31
C VAL A 149 -1.19 6.10 4.39
N GLU A 150 -1.32 6.53 5.65
CA GLU A 150 -0.68 5.87 6.78
C GLU A 150 -1.71 5.52 7.86
N VAL A 151 -1.63 4.30 8.39
CA VAL A 151 -2.42 3.77 9.50
C VAL A 151 -1.45 3.23 10.55
N PRO A 152 -0.99 4.09 11.47
CA PRO A 152 0.04 3.71 12.44
C PRO A 152 -0.52 2.90 13.62
N HIS A 153 -1.82 3.01 13.92
CA HIS A 153 -2.44 2.35 15.09
C HIS A 153 -3.62 1.42 14.74
N PRO A 154 -3.47 0.48 13.79
CA PRO A 154 -4.51 -0.50 13.56
C PRO A 154 -4.75 -1.31 14.85
N GLY A 155 -6.02 -1.60 15.15
CA GLY A 155 -6.40 -2.33 16.38
C GLY A 155 -6.46 -1.47 17.65
N ALA A 156 -5.69 -0.37 17.75
CA ALA A 156 -5.83 0.60 18.84
C ALA A 156 -6.85 1.69 18.47
N ASP A 157 -6.62 2.34 17.34
CA ASP A 157 -7.53 3.33 16.76
C ASP A 157 -8.55 2.59 15.89
N LEU A 158 -9.48 1.87 16.53
CA LEU A 158 -10.34 0.88 15.85
C LEU A 158 -10.94 1.38 14.52
N ARG A 159 -10.81 0.57 13.46
CA ARG A 159 -11.37 0.82 12.11
C ARG A 159 -10.67 1.92 11.30
N THR A 160 -9.59 2.52 11.79
CA THR A 160 -8.74 3.42 10.98
C THR A 160 -8.14 2.71 9.78
N GLU A 161 -7.85 1.41 9.89
CA GLU A 161 -7.35 0.59 8.79
C GLU A 161 -8.33 0.54 7.61
N LEU A 162 -9.64 0.54 7.90
CA LEU A 162 -10.67 0.54 6.87
C LEU A 162 -10.80 1.92 6.22
N VAL A 163 -10.60 2.99 6.98
CA VAL A 163 -10.56 4.36 6.43
C VAL A 163 -9.34 4.53 5.53
N GLY A 164 -8.16 4.13 5.98
CA GLY A 164 -6.92 4.22 5.20
C GLY A 164 -7.01 3.43 3.90
N ALA A 165 -7.54 2.20 3.93
CA ALA A 165 -7.77 1.39 2.74
C ALA A 165 -8.78 2.04 1.78
N GLU A 166 -9.88 2.61 2.30
CA GLU A 166 -10.88 3.30 1.48
C GLU A 166 -10.27 4.54 0.80
N VAL A 167 -9.48 5.34 1.53
CA VAL A 167 -8.77 6.50 0.97
C VAL A 167 -7.78 6.05 -0.09
N PHE A 168 -6.98 5.00 0.18
CA PHE A 168 -5.97 4.51 -0.76
C PHE A 168 -6.59 4.17 -2.12
N VAL A 169 -7.71 3.44 -2.12
CA VAL A 169 -8.39 3.04 -3.36
C VAL A 169 -9.07 4.23 -4.03
N GLU A 170 -9.88 5.00 -3.29
CA GLU A 170 -10.63 6.14 -3.85
C GLU A 170 -9.67 7.20 -4.41
N ALA A 171 -8.64 7.58 -3.65
CA ALA A 171 -7.67 8.60 -4.03
C ALA A 171 -6.59 8.11 -5.01
N ARG A 172 -6.57 6.80 -5.33
CA ARG A 172 -5.53 6.16 -6.13
C ARG A 172 -4.13 6.52 -5.61
N ALA A 173 -3.97 6.49 -4.29
CA ALA A 173 -2.75 6.87 -3.60
C ALA A 173 -1.55 6.02 -4.06
N ALA A 174 -0.35 6.55 -3.85
CA ALA A 174 0.90 5.91 -4.25
C ALA A 174 1.22 4.70 -3.38
N ALA A 175 0.97 4.82 -2.07
CA ALA A 175 1.15 3.74 -1.13
C ALA A 175 0.18 3.85 0.06
N LEU A 176 -0.12 2.70 0.67
CA LEU A 176 -0.77 2.55 1.96
C LEU A 176 0.18 1.81 2.91
N LEU A 177 0.48 2.42 4.05
CA LEU A 177 1.31 1.84 5.10
C LEU A 177 0.42 1.49 6.29
N VAL A 178 0.46 0.23 6.75
CA VAL A 178 -0.30 -0.25 7.90
C VAL A 178 0.66 -0.86 8.91
N ALA A 179 0.65 -0.36 10.15
CA ALA A 179 1.53 -0.89 11.19
C ALA A 179 1.17 -2.35 11.53
N GLY A 180 2.15 -3.11 12.01
CA GLY A 180 2.03 -4.55 12.20
C GLY A 180 1.76 -4.99 13.64
N ALA A 181 1.69 -4.05 14.59
CA ALA A 181 1.49 -4.33 16.01
C ALA A 181 0.54 -3.32 16.64
N HIS A 182 -0.05 -3.69 17.78
CA HIS A 182 -0.73 -2.75 18.65
C HIS A 182 0.28 -1.74 19.21
N ARG A 183 -0.06 -0.44 19.26
CA ARG A 183 0.86 0.61 19.76
C ARG A 183 1.36 0.39 21.20
N ASP A 184 0.57 -0.30 22.01
CA ASP A 184 0.89 -0.67 23.39
C ASP A 184 1.38 -2.14 23.51
N ALA A 185 1.92 -2.71 22.43
CA ALA A 185 2.46 -4.08 22.42
C ALA A 185 3.74 -4.19 23.26
N THR A 186 4.72 -3.32 23.00
CA THR A 186 5.98 -3.18 23.72
C THR A 186 6.45 -1.72 23.65
N ASP A 187 7.53 -1.39 24.36
CA ASP A 187 8.27 -0.15 24.09
C ASP A 187 8.72 -0.13 22.61
N GLY A 188 8.57 1.01 21.94
CA GLY A 188 8.89 1.17 20.52
C GLY A 188 7.78 0.77 19.53
N ALA A 189 6.65 0.22 20.01
CA ALA A 189 5.55 -0.24 19.15
C ALA A 189 4.62 0.89 18.67
N ASP A 190 4.59 2.03 19.36
CA ASP A 190 3.89 3.24 18.93
C ASP A 190 4.66 3.92 17.78
N VAL A 191 4.53 3.38 16.57
CA VAL A 191 5.29 3.83 15.41
C VAL A 191 5.05 5.30 15.04
N ALA A 192 3.95 5.92 15.50
CA ALA A 192 3.66 7.33 15.28
C ALA A 192 4.64 8.24 16.04
N GLY A 193 5.16 7.76 17.18
CA GLY A 193 6.17 8.45 17.98
C GLY A 193 7.61 7.96 17.79
N GLU A 194 7.82 6.87 17.05
CA GLU A 194 9.10 6.13 17.07
C GLU A 194 9.92 6.30 15.78
N PRO A 195 10.97 7.15 15.79
CA PRO A 195 11.74 7.50 14.61
C PRO A 195 12.64 6.37 14.08
N ASP A 196 12.92 5.36 14.91
CA ASP A 196 13.76 4.21 14.52
C ASP A 196 12.92 2.99 14.10
N SER A 197 11.60 3.17 13.94
CA SER A 197 10.70 2.10 13.51
C SER A 197 10.86 1.75 12.02
N ALA A 198 10.54 0.50 11.66
CA ALA A 198 10.46 0.07 10.27
C ALA A 198 9.44 0.91 9.47
N PHE A 199 8.33 1.27 10.11
CA PHE A 199 7.30 2.14 9.55
C PHE A 199 7.87 3.51 9.16
N GLN A 200 8.65 4.13 10.04
CA GLN A 200 9.34 5.39 9.76
C GLN A 200 10.32 5.27 8.59
N ALA A 201 11.13 4.21 8.56
CA ALA A 201 12.10 4.01 7.48
C ALA A 201 11.41 3.85 6.11
N VAL A 202 10.33 3.07 6.04
CA VAL A 202 9.54 2.89 4.81
C VAL A 202 8.87 4.20 4.39
N GLN A 203 8.29 4.94 5.34
CA GLN A 203 7.71 6.26 5.09
C GLN A 203 8.71 7.21 4.45
N GLN A 204 9.92 7.31 5.00
CA GLN A 204 10.99 8.15 4.46
C GLN A 204 11.42 7.76 3.04
N ALA A 205 11.50 6.47 2.73
CA ALA A 205 11.85 5.99 1.39
C ALA A 205 10.79 6.32 0.32
N LEU A 206 9.56 6.58 0.74
CA LEU A 206 8.44 6.91 -0.15
C LEU A 206 8.16 8.41 -0.27
N LEU A 207 8.80 9.25 0.55
CA LEU A 207 8.62 10.70 0.49
C LEU A 207 9.08 11.27 -0.85
N ALA A 208 8.19 12.02 -1.50
CA ALA A 208 8.51 12.85 -2.64
C ALA A 208 8.48 14.34 -2.24
N PRO A 209 9.36 15.19 -2.79
CA PRO A 209 9.23 16.64 -2.64
C PRO A 209 7.86 17.09 -3.14
N ARG A 210 7.14 17.90 -2.35
CA ARG A 210 5.75 18.28 -2.65
C ARG A 210 4.76 17.08 -2.69
N GLY A 211 5.14 15.92 -2.18
CA GLY A 211 4.20 14.84 -1.87
C GLY A 211 3.25 15.24 -0.74
N VAL A 212 2.26 14.39 -0.47
CA VAL A 212 1.34 14.57 0.67
C VAL A 212 1.30 13.26 1.45
N VAL A 213 1.47 13.36 2.76
CA VAL A 213 1.24 12.25 3.69
C VAL A 213 -0.07 12.52 4.41
N LEU A 214 -1.03 11.60 4.29
CA LEU A 214 -2.23 11.57 5.12
C LEU A 214 -2.10 10.44 6.14
N GLN A 215 -1.98 10.79 7.42
CA GLN A 215 -1.93 9.81 8.49
C GLN A 215 -3.26 9.78 9.25
N VAL A 216 -3.88 8.61 9.29
CA VAL A 216 -5.23 8.39 9.81
C VAL A 216 -5.17 7.79 11.20
N HIS A 217 -5.80 8.48 12.14
CA HIS A 217 -5.95 8.13 13.54
C HIS A 217 -7.42 8.13 13.96
N GLY A 218 -7.66 7.66 15.17
CA GLY A 218 -8.97 7.66 15.78
C GLY A 218 -8.91 8.07 17.25
N PHE A 219 -9.90 8.85 17.66
CA PHE A 219 -10.05 9.24 19.06
C PHE A 219 -11.41 8.82 19.61
N ASP A 220 -11.49 8.76 20.93
CA ASP A 220 -12.73 8.65 21.68
C ASP A 220 -13.28 10.04 21.97
N ALA A 221 -14.47 10.33 21.45
CA ALA A 221 -15.11 11.64 21.57
C ALA A 221 -15.48 11.95 23.03
N ASP A 222 -15.85 10.93 23.82
CA ASP A 222 -16.23 11.10 25.23
C ASP A 222 -15.02 11.49 26.11
N SER A 223 -13.81 11.23 25.63
CA SER A 223 -12.55 11.59 26.28
C SER A 223 -12.06 13.00 25.91
N HIS A 224 -12.81 13.73 25.06
CA HIS A 224 -12.43 15.04 24.53
C HIS A 224 -13.57 16.06 24.64
N PRO A 225 -13.28 17.36 24.61
CA PRO A 225 -14.34 18.38 24.60
C PRO A 225 -15.16 18.34 23.31
N ASP A 226 -16.49 18.52 23.40
CA ASP A 226 -17.44 18.49 22.27
C ASP A 226 -16.99 19.30 21.04
N ARG A 227 -16.28 20.42 21.25
CA ARG A 227 -15.74 21.28 20.19
C ARG A 227 -14.77 20.57 19.22
N TYR A 228 -14.33 19.35 19.52
CA TYR A 228 -13.48 18.56 18.64
C TYR A 228 -14.29 17.95 17.48
N GLY A 229 -15.61 17.84 17.62
CA GLY A 229 -16.52 17.39 16.57
C GLY A 229 -16.32 15.91 16.18
N ASP A 230 -16.64 15.60 14.93
CA ASP A 230 -16.45 14.29 14.32
C ASP A 230 -15.00 14.05 13.90
N VAL A 231 -14.29 15.13 13.57
CA VAL A 231 -12.98 15.09 12.92
C VAL A 231 -12.07 16.20 13.43
N VAL A 232 -10.83 15.86 13.79
CA VAL A 232 -9.74 16.82 13.94
C VAL A 232 -8.79 16.71 12.75
N VAL A 233 -8.49 17.87 12.13
CA VAL A 233 -7.51 17.96 11.03
C VAL A 233 -6.36 18.87 11.46
N SER A 234 -5.14 18.41 11.30
CA SER A 234 -3.94 19.20 11.58
C SER A 234 -2.81 18.98 10.58
N ASP A 235 -1.72 19.73 10.75
CA ASP A 235 -0.49 19.62 9.97
C ASP A 235 0.71 19.12 10.80
N GLY A 236 0.46 18.56 11.99
CA GLY A 236 1.51 18.06 12.88
C GLY A 236 2.39 19.13 13.54
N ARG A 237 2.06 20.43 13.42
CA ARG A 237 2.83 21.51 14.06
C ARG A 237 2.19 21.99 15.33
N ALA A 238 2.99 22.37 16.33
CA ALA A 238 2.47 23.04 17.52
C ALA A 238 1.82 24.39 17.14
N ARG A 239 0.65 24.68 17.73
CA ARG A 239 -0.07 25.94 17.49
C ARG A 239 0.64 27.11 18.18
N THR A 240 0.91 28.18 17.42
CA THR A 240 1.36 29.48 17.93
C THR A 240 0.33 30.57 17.60
N ARG A 241 0.49 31.79 18.13
CA ARG A 241 -0.43 32.91 17.87
C ARG A 241 -0.54 33.30 16.39
N SER A 242 0.51 33.02 15.60
CA SER A 242 0.59 33.38 14.18
C SER A 242 0.51 32.16 13.26
N SER A 243 0.22 30.96 13.81
CA SER A 243 0.11 29.76 13.00
C SER A 243 -1.17 29.78 12.17
N ALA A 244 -1.06 29.29 10.94
CA ALA A 244 -2.20 29.03 10.07
C ALA A 244 -2.16 27.55 9.65
N PRO A 245 -3.31 26.94 9.33
CA PRO A 245 -3.34 25.59 8.80
C PRO A 245 -2.55 25.50 7.50
N SER A 246 -1.92 24.34 7.26
CA SER A 246 -1.33 24.06 5.96
C SER A 246 -2.41 24.09 4.86
N PRO A 247 -2.05 24.41 3.60
CA PRO A 247 -3.02 24.39 2.50
C PRO A 247 -3.72 23.03 2.33
N ASP A 248 -3.00 21.93 2.53
CA ASP A 248 -3.56 20.57 2.43
C ASP A 248 -4.53 20.26 3.58
N SER A 249 -4.16 20.62 4.82
CA SER A 249 -5.05 20.48 5.99
C SER A 249 -6.31 21.32 5.85
N ALA A 250 -6.19 22.55 5.32
CA ALA A 250 -7.33 23.44 5.09
C ALA A 250 -8.29 22.87 4.02
N ARG A 251 -7.76 22.40 2.88
CA ARG A 251 -8.57 21.77 1.83
C ARG A 251 -9.29 20.53 2.32
N LEU A 252 -8.61 19.67 3.09
CA LEU A 252 -9.24 18.47 3.63
C LEU A 252 -10.37 18.83 4.61
N ALA A 253 -10.13 19.78 5.51
CA ALA A 253 -11.14 20.24 6.46
C ALA A 253 -12.36 20.82 5.74
N GLU A 254 -12.17 21.65 4.72
CA GLU A 254 -13.25 22.21 3.89
C GLU A 254 -14.06 21.09 3.21
N ALA A 255 -13.39 20.18 2.51
CA ALA A 255 -14.05 19.07 1.80
C ALA A 255 -14.83 18.15 2.75
N LEU A 256 -14.37 17.98 4.00
CA LEU A 256 -15.08 17.23 5.04
C LEU A 256 -16.28 18.01 5.59
N SER A 257 -16.14 19.30 5.88
CA SER A 257 -17.24 20.15 6.33
C SER A 257 -18.37 20.23 5.30
N GLU A 258 -18.04 20.35 4.01
CA GLU A 258 -19.03 20.32 2.91
C GLU A 258 -19.82 18.99 2.84
N ARG A 259 -19.25 17.92 3.40
CA ARG A 259 -19.89 16.60 3.50
C ARG A 259 -20.64 16.39 4.82
N GLY A 260 -20.73 17.44 5.64
CA GLY A 260 -21.53 17.46 6.87
C GLY A 260 -20.83 16.92 8.11
N PHE A 261 -19.51 16.75 8.09
CA PHE A 261 -18.75 16.45 9.31
C PHE A 261 -18.55 17.71 10.15
N ASP A 262 -18.66 17.58 11.47
CA ASP A 262 -18.18 18.62 12.38
C ASP A 262 -16.66 18.54 12.49
N VAL A 263 -15.96 19.57 12.00
CA VAL A 263 -14.49 19.56 11.83
C VAL A 263 -13.83 20.60 12.72
N CYS A 264 -12.96 20.13 13.61
CA CYS A 264 -11.99 20.98 14.26
C CYS A 264 -10.69 21.05 13.43
N LEU A 265 -10.49 22.17 12.74
CA LEU A 265 -9.25 22.47 12.04
C LEU A 265 -8.26 23.16 12.99
N GLN A 266 -7.14 22.51 13.28
CA GLN A 266 -6.09 23.10 14.10
C GLN A 266 -5.59 24.42 13.49
N HIS A 267 -5.20 25.35 14.37
CA HIS A 267 -4.78 26.73 14.08
C HIS A 267 -5.95 27.69 13.81
N ARG A 268 -7.11 27.18 13.40
CA ARG A 268 -8.39 27.93 13.45
C ARG A 268 -9.12 27.73 14.77
N GLN A 269 -9.06 26.50 15.29
CA GLN A 269 -9.72 26.08 16.52
C GLN A 269 -8.72 25.41 17.47
N ASP A 270 -9.10 25.28 18.74
CA ASP A 270 -8.28 24.62 19.75
C ASP A 270 -8.63 23.13 19.90
N CYS A 271 -8.00 22.32 19.04
CA CYS A 271 -7.93 20.86 19.11
C CYS A 271 -6.49 20.34 19.30
N SER A 272 -5.66 21.11 20.01
CA SER A 272 -4.21 20.90 20.11
C SER A 272 -3.78 19.56 20.77
N ARG A 273 -4.68 18.83 21.43
CA ARG A 273 -4.38 17.51 22.02
C ARG A 273 -4.32 16.38 20.99
N LEU A 274 -5.03 16.53 19.87
CA LEU A 274 -5.09 15.56 18.76
C LEU A 274 -4.36 16.10 17.52
N ALA A 275 -3.31 16.87 17.75
CA ALA A 275 -2.60 17.64 16.75
C ALA A 275 -1.39 16.93 16.11
N GLY A 276 -1.07 15.72 16.57
CA GLY A 276 0.09 14.96 16.08
C GLY A 276 1.43 15.70 16.23
N THR A 277 1.61 16.61 17.20
CA THR A 277 2.76 17.54 17.24
C THR A 277 4.11 16.89 17.51
N ARG A 278 4.11 15.65 17.97
CA ARG A 278 5.31 14.83 18.24
C ARG A 278 5.47 13.70 17.23
N ASN A 279 4.68 13.70 16.16
CA ASN A 279 4.66 12.61 15.21
C ASN A 279 5.95 12.54 14.39
N ALA A 280 6.59 11.36 14.36
CA ALA A 280 7.86 11.16 13.67
C ALA A 280 7.72 11.31 12.15
N GLN A 281 6.68 10.73 11.55
CA GLN A 281 6.44 10.80 10.11
C GLN A 281 6.12 12.24 9.68
N GLY A 282 5.34 12.96 10.48
CA GLY A 282 5.03 14.36 10.26
C GLY A 282 6.25 15.26 10.35
N LEU A 283 7.24 14.94 11.19
CA LEU A 283 8.53 15.63 11.20
C LEU A 283 9.30 15.37 9.90
N ALA A 284 9.50 14.11 9.54
CA ALA A 284 10.26 13.73 8.34
C ALA A 284 9.63 14.26 7.04
N ALA A 285 8.30 14.20 6.91
CA ALA A 285 7.59 14.73 5.76
C ALA A 285 7.91 16.21 5.54
N ARG A 286 7.84 17.02 6.61
CA ARG A 286 8.15 18.46 6.53
C ARG A 286 9.61 18.74 6.20
N GLU A 287 10.54 17.96 6.75
CA GLU A 287 11.97 18.09 6.46
C GLU A 287 12.31 17.74 5.00
N SER A 288 11.56 16.81 4.39
CA SER A 288 11.70 16.46 2.97
C SER A 288 11.03 17.45 1.99
N GLY A 289 10.29 18.44 2.51
CA GLY A 289 9.47 19.35 1.69
C GLY A 289 8.14 18.76 1.21
N ALA A 290 7.70 17.64 1.79
CA ALA A 290 6.35 17.11 1.64
C ALA A 290 5.38 17.78 2.62
N SER A 291 4.07 17.69 2.32
CA SER A 291 3.00 18.07 3.24
C SER A 291 2.67 16.89 4.16
N PHE A 292 2.32 17.18 5.42
CA PHE A 292 1.75 16.22 6.34
C PHE A 292 0.36 16.68 6.76
N VAL A 293 -0.61 15.77 6.69
CA VAL A 293 -1.99 15.97 7.15
C VAL A 293 -2.29 14.87 8.14
N HIS A 294 -2.51 15.25 9.39
CA HIS A 294 -2.91 14.34 10.46
C HIS A 294 -4.42 14.43 10.64
N LEU A 295 -5.08 13.28 10.52
CA LEU A 295 -6.53 13.16 10.50
C LEU A 295 -6.98 12.25 11.63
N GLU A 296 -7.70 12.81 12.59
CA GLU A 296 -8.19 12.14 13.78
C GLU A 296 -9.72 12.03 13.69
N LEU A 297 -10.24 10.82 13.76
CA LEU A 297 -11.67 10.54 13.53
C LEU A 297 -12.37 10.01 14.78
N ALA A 298 -13.54 10.56 15.09
CA ALA A 298 -14.43 9.99 16.09
C ALA A 298 -14.94 8.60 15.64
N ARG A 299 -15.59 7.86 16.54
CA ARG A 299 -16.07 6.49 16.27
C ARG A 299 -17.05 6.42 15.11
N GLY A 300 -17.96 7.39 14.98
CA GLY A 300 -18.98 7.44 13.93
C GLY A 300 -18.39 7.34 12.52
N PRO A 301 -17.55 8.31 12.10
CA PRO A 301 -16.89 8.31 10.80
C PRO A 301 -16.07 7.04 10.49
N ARG A 302 -15.49 6.40 11.51
CA ARG A 302 -14.71 5.16 11.37
C ARG A 302 -15.57 3.91 11.21
N THR A 303 -16.74 3.85 11.84
CA THR A 303 -17.57 2.64 11.91
C THR A 303 -18.67 2.59 10.85
N ASP A 304 -19.24 3.73 10.46
CA ASP A 304 -20.26 3.79 9.41
C ASP A 304 -19.63 3.74 8.01
N ALA A 305 -20.10 2.82 7.17
CA ALA A 305 -19.52 2.61 5.84
C ALA A 305 -19.77 3.79 4.88
N ARG A 306 -20.88 4.50 5.03
CA ARG A 306 -21.17 5.68 4.20
C ARG A 306 -20.28 6.84 4.61
N ALA A 307 -20.12 7.07 5.91
CA ALA A 307 -19.23 8.09 6.45
C ALA A 307 -17.77 7.84 6.05
N ARG A 308 -17.26 6.59 6.18
CA ARG A 308 -15.91 6.23 5.70
C ARG A 308 -15.70 6.58 4.22
N ARG A 309 -16.66 6.24 3.35
CA ARG A 309 -16.61 6.61 1.93
C ARG A 309 -16.64 8.12 1.72
N SER A 310 -17.41 8.86 2.52
CA SER A 310 -17.41 10.33 2.47
C SER A 310 -16.04 10.91 2.85
N VAL A 311 -15.37 10.37 3.88
CA VAL A 311 -13.99 10.76 4.25
C VAL A 311 -13.02 10.48 3.11
N ALA A 312 -13.08 9.28 2.52
CA ALA A 312 -12.21 8.92 1.40
C ALA A 312 -12.39 9.82 0.17
N ARG A 313 -13.64 10.18 -0.15
CA ARG A 313 -13.94 11.13 -1.23
C ARG A 313 -13.43 12.53 -0.94
N ALA A 314 -13.51 12.99 0.31
CA ALA A 314 -12.94 14.27 0.72
C ALA A 314 -11.41 14.27 0.58
N ALA A 315 -10.74 13.20 1.01
CA ALA A 315 -9.30 13.05 0.87
C ALA A 315 -8.87 13.02 -0.61
N ARG A 316 -9.59 12.29 -1.48
CA ARG A 316 -9.34 12.31 -2.93
C ARG A 316 -9.44 13.72 -3.51
N GLU A 317 -10.51 14.44 -3.19
CA GLU A 317 -10.72 15.81 -3.69
C GLU A 317 -9.64 16.77 -3.20
N ALA A 318 -9.32 16.75 -1.91
CA ALA A 318 -8.43 17.71 -1.28
C ALA A 318 -6.93 17.44 -1.55
N LEU A 319 -6.53 16.17 -1.63
CA LEU A 319 -5.13 15.75 -1.53
C LEU A 319 -4.58 15.07 -2.78
N ALA A 320 -5.42 14.40 -3.59
CA ALA A 320 -4.97 13.69 -4.79
C ALA A 320 -4.95 14.56 -6.06
N GLY A 321 -5.57 15.75 -6.02
CA GLY A 321 -5.98 16.49 -7.23
C GLY A 321 -5.38 17.89 -7.42
N GLY A 322 -4.12 18.17 -7.07
CA GLY A 322 -3.69 19.57 -7.13
C GLY A 322 -2.21 19.91 -7.07
N ARG A 323 -1.37 19.38 -7.96
CA ARG A 323 -0.10 20.03 -8.35
C ARG A 323 0.21 19.84 -9.84
N GLY A 324 -0.65 20.41 -10.69
CA GLY A 324 -0.15 20.95 -11.97
C GLY A 324 0.86 22.08 -11.69
N PRO A 325 1.74 22.44 -12.64
CA PRO A 325 2.60 23.62 -12.48
C PRO A 325 1.71 24.82 -12.12
N ALA A 326 2.15 25.62 -11.15
CA ALA A 326 1.40 26.78 -10.67
C ALA A 326 0.88 27.58 -11.85
N ASP A 327 -0.45 27.75 -11.96
CA ASP A 327 -1.05 28.67 -12.90
C ASP A 327 -0.75 30.10 -12.42
N PRO A 328 0.11 30.86 -13.12
CA PRO A 328 0.40 32.24 -12.74
C PRO A 328 -0.78 33.19 -13.01
N GLY A 329 -1.89 32.69 -13.58
CA GLY A 329 -3.01 33.49 -14.07
C GLY A 329 -4.09 33.87 -13.04
N ARG A 330 -4.12 33.28 -11.83
CA ARG A 330 -5.15 33.64 -10.83
C ARG A 330 -4.71 34.78 -9.92
N VAL A 331 -4.32 35.91 -10.53
CA VAL A 331 -4.36 37.21 -9.86
C VAL A 331 -5.80 37.68 -9.92
N GLY A 332 -6.47 37.71 -8.76
CA GLY A 332 -7.81 38.27 -8.67
C GLY A 332 -7.81 39.71 -9.13
N THR A 333 -8.51 40.00 -10.23
CA THR A 333 -8.89 41.36 -10.60
C THR A 333 -9.90 41.83 -9.58
N GLY A 334 -9.43 42.53 -8.55
CA GLY A 334 -10.27 43.29 -7.64
C GLY A 334 -10.96 44.40 -8.42
N GLU A 335 -12.19 44.15 -8.84
CA GLU A 335 -13.09 45.17 -9.32
C GLU A 335 -13.59 45.95 -8.10
N ALA A 336 -13.18 47.22 -7.99
CA ALA A 336 -13.65 48.12 -6.95
C ALA A 336 -15.13 48.44 -7.20
N PRO A 337 -16.01 48.43 -6.17
CA PRO A 337 -17.38 48.81 -6.36
C PRO A 337 -17.49 50.32 -6.59
N ALA A 338 -18.13 50.71 -7.69
CA ALA A 338 -18.61 52.06 -7.88
C ALA A 338 -19.80 52.30 -6.93
N SER A 339 -19.66 53.27 -6.03
CA SER A 339 -20.77 53.78 -5.22
C SER A 339 -21.66 54.71 -6.07
N PRO A 340 -23.00 54.66 -5.91
CA PRO A 340 -23.89 55.72 -6.36
C PRO A 340 -23.78 56.99 -5.50
#